data_AF-A0A3P1ZZP2-F1
#
_entry.id   AF-A0A3P1ZZP2-F1
#
_cell.length_a   1.000
_cell.length_b   1.000
_cell.length_c   1.000
_cell.angle_alpha   90.00
_cell.angle_beta   90.00
_cell.angle_gamma   90.00
#
_symmetry.space_group_name_H-M   'P 1'
#
loop_
_entity.id
_entity.type
_entity.pdbx_description
1 polymer ?
#
loop_
_entity_poly.entity_id
_entity_poly.type
_entity_poly.pdbx_seq_one_letter_code
_entity_poly.pdbx_strand_id
1 'polypeptide(L)'
;MKKLMNLGCAMCIIAFAFTACSKDDPEPLTIGLQAQYETPNCKVLDIKPTIANGTAAKYKWSCGDSIYSTDEVFTFITAEVG
;
A
#
# COMPACT_ATOMS: atom_id res chain seq x y z
N MET A 1 -13.89 -22.23 68.35
CA MET A 1 -14.40 -20.98 67.72
C MET A 1 -13.17 -20.12 67.42
N LYS A 2 -12.80 -19.66 66.22
CA LYS A 2 -13.42 -19.53 64.90
C LYS A 2 -12.35 -19.81 63.84
N LYS A 3 -12.79 -20.48 62.78
CA LYS A 3 -12.13 -20.74 61.49
C LYS A 3 -12.21 -19.44 60.68
N LEU A 4 -11.10 -18.90 60.18
CA LEU A 4 -11.04 -17.81 59.17
C LEU A 4 -9.66 -17.90 58.49
N MET A 5 -9.58 -18.67 57.41
CA MET A 5 -9.62 -18.17 56.02
C MET A 5 -8.24 -17.76 55.52
N ASN A 6 -7.48 -18.79 55.16
CA ASN A 6 -6.63 -18.79 53.99
C ASN A 6 -7.56 -18.83 52.76
N LEU A 7 -7.70 -17.73 52.01
CA LEU A 7 -8.14 -17.80 50.61
C LEU A 7 -7.84 -16.48 49.91
N GLY A 8 -7.04 -16.57 48.86
CA GLY A 8 -6.57 -15.46 48.06
C GLY A 8 -7.70 -14.57 47.53
N CYS A 9 -7.41 -13.28 47.51
CA CYS A 9 -7.91 -12.44 46.44
C CYS A 9 -6.66 -11.91 45.75
N ALA A 10 -6.21 -12.69 44.77
CA ALA A 10 -5.18 -12.29 43.84
C ALA A 10 -5.51 -10.88 43.38
N MET A 11 -4.64 -9.94 43.75
CA MET A 11 -4.64 -8.59 43.25
C MET A 11 -4.30 -8.70 41.76
N CYS A 12 -5.32 -8.95 40.95
CA CYS A 12 -5.25 -8.87 39.50
C CYS A 12 -5.07 -7.40 39.15
N ILE A 13 -3.83 -6.94 39.27
CA ILE A 13 -3.34 -5.78 38.55
C ILE A 13 -3.43 -6.19 37.08
N ILE A 14 -4.60 -5.96 36.50
CA ILE A 14 -4.79 -5.94 35.06
C ILE A 14 -4.01 -4.72 34.60
N ALA A 15 -2.70 -4.93 34.39
CA ALA A 15 -1.92 -4.06 33.55
C ALA A 15 -2.61 -4.13 32.18
N PHE A 16 -3.44 -3.12 31.89
CA PHE A 16 -3.76 -2.75 30.53
C PHE A 16 -2.42 -2.41 29.89
N ALA A 17 -1.76 -3.45 29.37
CA ALA A 17 -0.78 -3.29 28.34
C ALA A 17 -1.57 -2.65 27.20
N PHE A 18 -1.54 -1.32 27.16
CA PHE A 18 -1.55 -0.61 25.91
C PHE A 18 -0.35 -1.17 25.17
N THR A 19 -0.55 -2.29 24.48
CA THR A 19 0.27 -2.71 23.37
C THR A 19 0.14 -1.54 22.42
N ALA A 20 1.02 -0.57 22.58
CA ALA A 20 1.33 0.42 21.58
C ALA A 20 1.66 -0.42 20.36
N CYS A 21 0.66 -0.55 19.49
CA CYS A 21 0.86 -1.02 18.15
C CYS A 21 1.66 0.11 17.52
N SER A 22 2.98 0.10 17.76
CA SER A 22 3.95 0.76 16.91
C SER A 22 3.78 0.07 15.58
N LYS A 23 2.78 0.51 14.81
CA LYS A 23 2.72 0.22 13.39
C LYS A 23 3.90 1.00 12.87
N ASP A 24 5.03 0.32 12.69
CA ASP A 24 6.09 0.84 11.85
C ASP A 24 5.39 1.32 10.58
N ASP A 25 5.47 2.62 10.32
CA ASP A 25 4.87 3.18 9.12
C ASP A 25 5.47 2.43 7.93
N PRO A 26 4.65 1.90 7.01
CA PRO A 26 5.16 1.15 5.90
C PRO A 26 6.14 2.03 5.12
N GLU A 27 7.33 1.48 4.83
CA GLU A 27 8.34 2.18 4.05
C GLU A 27 7.72 2.71 2.74
N PRO A 28 8.10 3.93 2.32
CA PRO A 28 7.54 4.53 1.12
C PRO A 28 7.81 3.64 -0.10
N LEU A 29 6.77 3.40 -0.89
CA LEU A 29 6.91 2.67 -2.15
C LEU A 29 7.78 3.49 -3.11
N THR A 30 8.91 2.92 -3.52
CA THR A 30 9.74 3.49 -4.58
C THR A 30 9.27 2.94 -5.92
N ILE A 31 8.83 3.82 -6.81
CA ILE A 31 8.30 3.48 -8.13
C ILE A 31 9.27 4.01 -9.20
N GLY A 32 9.77 3.11 -10.05
CA GLY A 32 10.59 3.47 -11.20
C GLY A 32 9.74 3.76 -12.44
N LEU A 33 9.77 5.00 -12.93
CA LEU A 33 9.17 5.46 -14.19
C LEU A 33 10.13 6.40 -14.94
N GLN A 34 10.00 6.48 -16.26
CA GLN A 34 10.70 7.48 -17.05
C GLN A 34 10.08 8.87 -16.84
N ALA A 35 10.88 9.92 -16.95
CA ALA A 35 10.40 11.31 -16.87
C ALA A 35 9.52 11.69 -18.06
N GLN A 36 9.74 11.05 -19.22
CA GLN A 36 9.00 11.28 -20.46
C GLN A 36 8.94 9.97 -21.26
N TYR A 37 7.80 9.75 -21.91
CA TYR A 37 7.62 8.68 -22.89
C TYR A 37 7.39 9.30 -24.26
N GLU A 38 8.08 8.78 -25.27
CA GLU A 38 7.87 9.13 -26.68
C GLU A 38 7.39 7.88 -27.41
N THR A 39 6.26 7.97 -28.11
CA THR A 39 5.73 6.88 -28.94
C THR A 39 5.44 7.40 -30.34
N PRO A 40 5.88 6.71 -31.41
CA PRO A 40 5.49 7.07 -32.77
C PRO A 40 3.96 7.00 -32.93
N ASN A 41 3.43 7.78 -33.88
CA ASN A 41 2.00 7.76 -34.18
C ASN A 41 1.49 6.34 -34.50
N CYS A 42 0.29 6.04 -34.03
CA CYS A 42 -0.37 4.73 -34.23
C CYS A 42 0.44 3.55 -33.66
N LYS A 43 1.29 3.80 -32.66
CA LYS A 43 1.96 2.76 -31.89
C LYS A 43 1.43 2.71 -30.47
N VAL A 44 1.47 1.49 -29.95
CA VAL A 44 1.10 1.18 -28.57
C VAL A 44 2.28 1.52 -27.67
N LEU A 45 2.01 2.29 -26.62
CA LEU A 45 2.92 2.52 -25.51
C LEU A 45 2.45 1.67 -24.32
N ASP A 46 3.32 0.78 -23.85
CA ASP A 46 3.10 -0.01 -22.63
C ASP A 46 4.02 0.48 -21.52
N ILE A 47 3.44 0.83 -20.36
CA ILE A 47 4.16 1.27 -19.18
C ILE A 47 3.95 0.26 -18.05
N LYS A 48 5.04 -0.35 -17.59
CA LYS A 48 5.07 -1.25 -16.43
C LYS A 48 6.02 -0.70 -15.37
N PRO A 49 5.53 -0.10 -14.28
CA PRO A 49 6.38 0.44 -13.22
C PRO A 49 7.16 -0.69 -12.53
N THR A 50 8.43 -0.43 -12.22
CA THR A 50 9.20 -1.30 -11.32
C THR A 50 8.92 -0.88 -9.88
N ILE A 51 8.48 -1.82 -9.04
CA ILE A 51 8.23 -1.61 -7.61
C ILE A 51 9.39 -2.22 -6.82
N ALA A 52 10.11 -1.39 -6.06
CA ALA A 52 11.12 -1.89 -5.13
C ALA A 52 10.44 -2.52 -3.89
N ASN A 53 11.13 -3.45 -3.22
CA ASN A 53 10.74 -4.11 -1.96
C ASN A 53 9.73 -5.27 -2.05
N GLY A 54 9.43 -5.78 -3.26
CA GLY A 54 8.78 -7.09 -3.45
C GLY A 54 7.32 -7.18 -2.99
N THR A 55 6.71 -6.07 -2.57
CA THR A 55 5.32 -6.02 -2.12
C THR A 55 4.37 -6.03 -3.30
N ALA A 56 3.28 -6.82 -3.21
CA ALA A 56 2.21 -6.78 -4.19
C ALA A 56 1.54 -5.39 -4.19
N ALA A 57 1.60 -4.69 -5.32
CA ALA A 57 1.03 -3.35 -5.47
C ALA A 57 -0.36 -3.39 -6.11
N LYS A 58 -1.19 -2.42 -5.76
CA LYS A 58 -2.44 -2.11 -6.48
C LYS A 58 -2.19 -0.87 -7.35
N TYR A 59 -2.70 -0.89 -8.58
CA TYR A 59 -2.43 0.14 -9.57
C TYR A 59 -3.66 1.00 -9.82
N LYS A 60 -3.41 2.27 -10.15
CA LYS A 60 -4.43 3.22 -10.62
C LYS A 60 -3.76 4.20 -11.57
N TRP A 61 -4.19 4.20 -12.82
CA TRP A 61 -3.67 5.04 -13.87
C TRP A 61 -4.65 6.16 -14.17
N SER A 62 -4.18 7.39 -14.09
CA SER A 62 -4.95 8.60 -14.39
C SER A 62 -4.18 9.51 -15.32
N CYS A 63 -4.87 10.04 -16.33
CA CYS A 63 -4.36 11.13 -17.17
C CYS A 63 -5.21 12.37 -16.89
N GLY A 64 -4.62 13.38 -16.24
CA GLY A 64 -5.38 14.48 -15.65
C GLY A 64 -6.35 13.97 -14.58
N ASP A 65 -7.61 14.39 -14.66
CA ASP A 65 -8.64 14.07 -13.66
C ASP A 65 -9.39 12.76 -13.93
N SER A 66 -9.11 12.07 -15.03
CA SER A 66 -9.81 10.84 -15.41
C SER A 66 -8.97 9.61 -15.07
N ILE A 67 -9.62 8.59 -14.50
CA ILE A 67 -9.05 7.26 -14.27
C ILE A 67 -9.27 6.42 -15.53
N TYR A 68 -8.20 5.84 -16.06
CA TYR A 68 -8.22 5.06 -17.30
C TYR A 68 -8.10 3.55 -17.06
N SER A 69 -7.36 3.14 -16.03
CA SER A 69 -7.14 1.72 -15.74
C SER A 69 -6.70 1.48 -14.29
N THR A 70 -6.88 0.24 -13.82
CA THR A 70 -6.37 -0.28 -12.54
C THR A 70 -5.42 -1.46 -12.74
N ASP A 71 -5.01 -1.72 -13.98
CA ASP A 71 -4.16 -2.85 -14.35
C ASP A 71 -2.69 -2.60 -14.02
N GLU A 72 -1.91 -3.69 -13.92
CA GLU A 72 -0.46 -3.59 -13.64
C GLU A 72 0.35 -2.92 -14.76
N VAL A 73 -0.13 -3.04 -16.00
CA VAL A 73 0.46 -2.41 -17.19
C VAL A 73 -0.53 -1.38 -17.71
N PHE A 74 -0.06 -0.16 -17.92
CA PHE A 74 -0.83 0.86 -18.61
C PHE A 74 -0.51 0.84 -20.09
N THR A 75 -1.53 0.57 -20.89
CA THR A 75 -1.46 0.58 -22.34
C THR A 75 -2.14 1.83 -22.88
N PHE A 76 -1.40 2.63 -23.65
CA PHE A 76 -1.89 3.84 -24.29
C PHE A 76 -1.62 3.79 -25.79
N ILE A 77 -2.60 4.23 -26.58
CA ILE A 77 -2.48 4.30 -28.05
C ILE A 77 -2.66 5.75 -28.47
N THR A 78 -1.66 6.31 -29.13
CA THR A 78 -1.79 7.61 -29.79
C THR A 78 -2.57 7.45 -31.09
N ALA A 79 -3.89 7.69 -31.01
CA ALA A 79 -4.76 7.76 -32.17
C ALA A 79 -4.69 9.17 -32.78
N GLU A 80 -3.71 9.36 -33.66
CA GLU A 80 -3.48 10.58 -34.48
C GLU A 80 -3.15 11.88 -33.73
N VAL A 81 -2.34 12.72 -34.38
CA VAL A 81 -2.03 14.08 -33.92
C VAL A 81 -3.14 14.99 -34.45
N GLY A 82 -3.89 15.63 -33.55
CA GLY A 82 -4.76 16.75 -33.88
C GLY A 82 -4.00 18.07 -33.90
#